data_AF-A0A2G1BP30-F1
#
_entry.id   AF-A0A2G1BP30-F1
#
_cell.length_a   1.000
_cell.length_b   1.000
_cell.length_c   1.000
_cell.angle_alpha   90.00
_cell.angle_beta   90.00
_cell.angle_gamma   90.00
#
_symmetry.space_group_name_H-M   'P 1'
#
loop_
_entity.id
_entity.type
_entity.pdbx_description
1 polymer ?
#
loop_
_entity_poly.entity_id
_entity_poly.type
_entity_poly.pdbx_seq_one_letter_code
_entity_poly.pdbx_strand_id
1 'polypeptide(L)'
;EILSADDKKLIRKAFEIAVDAHSEQRRKTGEPYIYHPIAVAKIVAMEIGLGATSIAAALLHDVVEDTDYTLDDMEQLFGETIARIVNGLTKISRL
;
A
#
# COMPACT_ATOMS: atom_id res chain seq x y z
N GLU A 1 -5.29 -6.38 17.52
CA GLU A 1 -3.88 -6.26 17.97
C GLU A 1 -3.58 -4.78 18.26
N ILE A 2 -2.80 -4.44 19.28
CA ILE A 2 -2.45 -3.04 19.55
C ILE A 2 -1.18 -2.72 18.76
N LEU A 3 -1.29 -1.85 17.76
CA LEU A 3 -0.15 -1.41 16.95
C LEU A 3 0.89 -0.66 17.80
N SER A 4 2.15 -1.07 17.69
CA SER A 4 3.29 -0.41 18.32
C SER A 4 3.54 0.98 17.71
N ALA A 5 4.46 1.74 18.31
CA ALA A 5 4.87 3.03 17.75
C ALA A 5 5.53 2.87 16.38
N ASP A 6 6.32 1.81 16.18
CA ASP A 6 7.02 1.56 14.93
C ASP A 6 6.08 1.03 13.85
N ASP A 7 5.07 0.23 14.22
CA ASP A 7 3.98 -0.16 13.32
C ASP A 7 3.26 1.07 12.76
N LYS A 8 2.93 2.03 13.63
CA LYS A 8 2.26 3.27 13.21
C LYS A 8 3.14 4.11 12.29
N LYS A 9 4.46 4.16 12.52
CA LYS A 9 5.40 4.83 11.63
C LYS A 9 5.47 4.15 10.27
N LEU A 10 5.52 2.82 10.24
CA LEU A 10 5.51 2.03 9.01
C LEU A 10 4.25 2.31 8.18
N ILE A 11 3.07 2.19 8.79
CA ILE A 11 1.79 2.46 8.12
C ILE A 11 1.73 3.90 7.63
N ARG A 12 2.18 4.86 8.44
CA ARG A 12 2.20 6.28 8.06
C ARG A 12 3.11 6.52 6.85
N LYS A 13 4.31 5.95 6.84
CA LYS A 13 5.24 6.06 5.71
C LYS A 13 4.62 5.48 4.43
N ALA A 14 3.99 4.31 4.52
CA ALA A 14 3.31 3.69 3.38
C ALA A 14 2.16 4.57 2.86
N PHE A 15 1.38 5.17 3.76
CA PHE A 15 0.31 6.10 3.42
C PHE A 15 0.85 7.35 2.70
N GLU A 16 1.91 7.97 3.22
CA GLU A 16 2.49 9.17 2.63
C GLU A 16 3.03 8.90 1.21
N ILE A 17 3.70 7.76 1.00
CA ILE A 17 4.16 7.33 -0.33
C ILE A 17 2.98 7.09 -1.27
N ALA A 18 1.94 6.36 -0.84
CA ALA A 18 0.78 6.09 -1.67
C ALA A 18 0.03 7.38 -2.07
N VAL A 19 -0.11 8.34 -1.14
CA VAL A 19 -0.73 9.64 -1.41
C VAL A 19 0.05 10.42 -2.47
N ASP A 20 1.38 10.45 -2.34
CA ASP A 20 2.25 11.16 -3.27
C ASP A 20 2.23 10.51 -4.66
N ALA A 21 2.42 9.18 -4.71
CA ALA A 21 2.45 8.39 -5.94
C ALA A 21 1.13 8.50 -6.74
N HIS A 22 -0.01 8.55 -6.06
CA HIS A 22 -1.33 8.65 -6.69
C HIS A 22 -1.92 10.08 -6.69
N SER A 23 -1.13 11.11 -6.41
CA SER A 23 -1.58 12.51 -6.22
C SER A 23 -2.37 13.07 -7.42
N GLU A 24 -1.89 12.79 -8.63
CA GLU A 24 -2.52 13.22 -9.89
C GLU A 24 -3.52 12.19 -10.46
N GLN A 25 -3.57 10.98 -9.89
CA GLN A 25 -4.43 9.93 -10.39
C GLN A 25 -5.88 10.12 -9.91
N ARG A 26 -6.84 9.85 -10.81
CA ARG A 26 -8.27 9.90 -10.54
C ARG A 26 -8.94 8.62 -11.02
N ARG A 27 -9.98 8.18 -10.30
CA ARG A 27 -10.84 7.08 -10.78
C ARG A 27 -11.74 7.57 -11.90
N LYS A 28 -12.40 6.63 -12.60
CA LYS A 28 -13.39 6.94 -13.66
C LYS A 28 -14.55 7.82 -13.18
N THR A 29 -14.85 7.78 -11.88
CA THR A 29 -15.86 8.58 -11.20
C THR A 29 -15.39 10.02 -10.88
N GLY A 30 -14.10 10.34 -11.08
CA GLY A 30 -13.50 11.64 -10.81
C GLY A 30 -12.90 11.81 -9.41
N GLU A 31 -13.08 10.84 -8.51
CA GLU A 31 -12.50 10.90 -7.16
C GLU A 31 -10.99 10.60 -7.16
N PRO A 32 -10.21 11.17 -6.21
CA PRO A 32 -8.81 10.81 -5.98
C PRO A 32 -8.61 9.29 -5.85
N TYR A 33 -7.63 8.74 -6.59
CA TYR A 33 -7.38 7.29 -6.60
C TYR A 33 -7.02 6.74 -5.22
N ILE A 34 -6.32 7.55 -4.40
CA ILE A 34 -5.85 7.19 -3.06
C ILE A 34 -6.95 6.68 -2.11
N TYR A 35 -8.22 7.02 -2.33
CA TYR A 35 -9.32 6.46 -1.53
C TYR A 35 -9.45 4.94 -1.66
N HIS A 36 -9.08 4.36 -2.80
CA HIS A 36 -9.08 2.91 -3.00
C HIS A 36 -8.06 2.20 -2.10
N PRO A 37 -6.73 2.50 -2.15
CA PRO A 37 -5.77 1.88 -1.23
C PRO A 37 -6.10 2.08 0.24
N ILE A 38 -6.64 3.25 0.63
CA ILE A 38 -7.09 3.50 2.02
C ILE A 38 -8.24 2.56 2.41
N ALA A 39 -9.22 2.36 1.53
CA ALA A 39 -10.35 1.48 1.81
C ALA A 39 -9.90 0.02 1.97
N VAL A 40 -9.02 -0.46 1.10
CA VAL A 40 -8.44 -1.80 1.21
C VAL A 40 -7.66 -1.96 2.52
N ALA A 41 -6.81 -0.99 2.87
CA ALA A 41 -6.04 -1.02 4.11
C ALA A 41 -6.93 -1.02 5.37
N LYS A 42 -8.07 -0.33 5.34
CA LYS A 42 -9.07 -0.37 6.41
C LYS A 42 -9.69 -1.76 6.58
N ILE A 43 -10.05 -2.43 5.48
CA ILE A 43 -10.57 -3.80 5.52
C ILE A 43 -9.53 -4.75 6.10
N VAL A 44 -8.28 -4.65 5.64
CA VAL A 44 -7.16 -5.46 6.16
C VAL A 44 -6.95 -5.25 7.66
N ALA A 45 -7.03 -4.00 8.12
CA ALA A 45 -6.85 -3.66 9.53
C ALA A 45 -8.03 -4.08 10.43
N MET A 46 -9.27 -3.88 9.96
CA MET A 46 -10.47 -3.97 10.79
C MET A 46 -11.21 -5.29 10.65
N GLU A 47 -11.35 -5.81 9.43
CA GLU A 47 -12.17 -6.97 9.12
C GLU A 47 -11.36 -8.27 9.14
N ILE A 48 -10.14 -8.23 8.58
CA ILE A 48 -9.24 -9.39 8.57
C ILE A 48 -8.37 -9.40 9.84
N GLY A 49 -8.02 -8.23 10.35
CA GLY A 49 -7.21 -8.08 11.56
C GLY A 49 -5.74 -8.46 11.34
N LEU A 50 -5.17 -8.16 10.16
CA LEU A 50 -3.76 -8.41 9.88
C LEU A 50 -2.86 -7.29 10.46
N GLY A 51 -1.59 -7.64 10.71
CA GLY A 51 -0.60 -6.74 11.29
C GLY A 51 -0.12 -5.63 10.35
N ALA A 52 0.76 -4.77 10.87
CA ALA A 52 1.22 -3.55 10.20
C ALA A 52 1.82 -3.76 8.81
N THR A 53 2.57 -4.85 8.61
CA THR A 53 3.14 -5.24 7.31
C THR A 53 2.07 -5.40 6.24
N SER A 54 0.95 -6.08 6.57
CA SER A 54 -0.14 -6.30 5.62
C SER A 54 -0.90 -5.02 5.33
N ILE A 55 -1.08 -4.15 6.35
CA ILE A 55 -1.71 -2.83 6.17
C ILE A 55 -0.85 -1.95 5.27
N ALA A 56 0.47 -1.93 5.48
CA ALA A 56 1.40 -1.19 4.64
C ALA A 56 1.40 -1.71 3.20
N ALA A 57 1.45 -3.03 3.01
CA ALA A 57 1.37 -3.62 1.67
C ALA A 57 0.04 -3.30 0.96
N ALA A 58 -1.08 -3.28 1.69
CA ALA A 58 -2.38 -2.89 1.14
C ALA A 58 -2.42 -1.42 0.68
N LEU A 59 -1.76 -0.51 1.41
CA LEU A 59 -1.62 0.88 0.96
C LEU A 59 -0.76 1.01 -0.30
N LEU A 60 0.20 0.12 -0.50
CA LEU A 60 1.19 0.18 -1.58
C LEU A 60 0.88 -0.71 -2.78
N HIS A 61 -0.19 -1.52 -2.73
CA HIS A 61 -0.38 -2.63 -3.68
C HIS A 61 -0.45 -2.21 -5.16
N ASP A 62 -1.00 -1.02 -5.44
CA ASP A 62 -1.10 -0.48 -6.80
C ASP A 62 0.02 0.52 -7.13
N VAL A 63 0.85 0.90 -6.15
CA VAL A 63 1.89 1.93 -6.35
C VAL A 63 2.88 1.51 -7.43
N VAL A 64 3.31 0.24 -7.43
CA VAL A 64 4.26 -0.27 -8.43
C VAL A 64 3.60 -0.52 -9.79
N GLU A 65 2.29 -0.76 -9.84
CA GLU A 65 1.58 -1.03 -11.09
C GLU A 65 1.19 0.26 -11.83
N ASP A 66 0.80 1.30 -11.08
CA ASP A 66 0.16 2.49 -11.63
C ASP A 66 1.05 3.75 -11.61
N THR A 67 2.26 3.68 -11.04
CA THR A 67 3.13 4.85 -10.85
C THR A 67 4.59 4.54 -11.20
N ASP A 68 5.48 5.54 -11.12
CA ASP A 68 6.90 5.40 -11.47
C ASP A 68 7.73 4.65 -10.41
N TYR A 69 7.15 4.30 -9.27
CA TYR A 69 7.82 3.53 -8.23
C TYR A 69 8.10 2.09 -8.68
N THR A 70 9.29 1.58 -8.36
CA THR A 70 9.72 0.22 -8.70
C THR A 70 9.68 -0.72 -7.50
N LEU A 71 9.82 -2.03 -7.75
CA LEU A 71 10.00 -3.01 -6.67
C LEU A 71 11.31 -2.78 -5.89
N ASP A 72 12.36 -2.31 -6.55
CA ASP A 72 13.62 -1.98 -5.89
C ASP A 72 13.44 -0.80 -4.92
N ASP A 73 12.64 0.20 -5.30
CA ASP A 73 12.26 1.29 -4.39
C ASP A 73 11.48 0.76 -3.18
N MET A 74 10.54 -0.16 -3.40
CA MET A 74 9.78 -0.78 -2.30
C MET A 74 10.69 -1.54 -1.34
N GLU A 75 11.67 -2.27 -1.85
CA GLU A 75 12.63 -3.01 -1.04
C GLU A 75 13.53 -2.06 -0.23
N GLN A 76 14.01 -0.97 -0.84
CA GLN A 76 14.83 0.02 -0.15
C GLN A 76 14.04 0.80 0.91
N LEU A 77 12.78 1.12 0.64
CA LEU A 77 11.95 1.93 1.52
C LEU A 77 11.31 1.11 2.66
N PHE A 78 10.91 -0.13 2.40
CA PHE A 78 10.06 -0.93 3.29
C PHE A 78 10.62 -2.32 3.61
N GLY A 79 11.71 -2.72 2.96
CA GLY A 79 12.35 -4.03 3.14
C GLY A 79 11.76 -5.13 2.25
N GLU A 80 12.51 -6.22 2.15
CA GLU A 80 12.22 -7.35 1.25
C GLU A 80 10.81 -7.93 1.45
N THR A 81 10.36 -8.06 2.71
CA THR A 81 9.05 -8.66 3.02
C THR A 81 7.90 -7.91 2.38
N ILE A 82 7.87 -6.58 2.48
CA ILE A 82 6.78 -5.77 1.91
C ILE A 82 6.89 -5.75 0.38
N ALA A 83 8.10 -5.59 -0.16
CA ALA A 83 8.34 -5.62 -1.60
C ALA A 83 7.85 -6.94 -2.23
N ARG A 84 8.11 -8.08 -1.57
CA ARG A 84 7.63 -9.40 -2.04
C ARG A 84 6.11 -9.52 -2.01
N ILE A 85 5.44 -8.98 -1.00
CA ILE A 85 3.97 -8.99 -0.93
C ILE A 85 3.39 -8.13 -2.05
N VAL A 86 3.89 -6.90 -2.23
CA VAL A 86 3.44 -5.99 -3.30
C VAL A 86 3.61 -6.64 -4.67
N ASN A 87 4.79 -7.20 -4.97
CA ASN A 87 5.04 -7.94 -6.21
C ASN A 87 4.05 -9.11 -6.42
N GLY A 88 3.72 -9.83 -5.34
CA GLY A 88 2.75 -10.92 -5.38
C GLY A 88 1.35 -10.44 -5.79
N LEU A 89 0.91 -9.30 -5.25
CA LEU A 89 -0.42 -8.72 -5.53
C LEU A 89 -0.54 -8.19 -6.97
N THR A 90 0.48 -7.50 -7.47
CA THR A 90 0.55 -7.00 -8.86
C THR A 90 0.52 -8.13 -9.90
N LYS A 91 1.00 -9.34 -9.56
CA LYS A 91 0.92 -10.48 -10.48
C LYS A 91 -0.46 -11.11 -10.55
N ILE A 92 -1.23 -11.02 -9.46
CA ILE A 92 -2.58 -11.59 -9.40
C ILE A 92 -3.58 -10.73 -10.16
N SER A 93 -3.40 -9.40 -10.19
CA SER A 93 -4.29 -8.48 -10.94
C SER A 93 -4.33 -8.75 -12.45
N ARG A 94 -3.34 -9.47 -12.99
CA ARG A 94 -3.19 -9.79 -14.42
C ARG A 94 -3.67 -11.20 -14.81
N LEU A 95 -4.20 -11.97 -13.88
CA LEU A 95 -4.82 -13.30 -14.11
C LEU A 95 -6.34 -13.16 -14.31
#